data_AF-A0A8I3NG42-F1
#
_entry.id   AF-A0A8I3NG42-F1
#
_cell.length_a   1.000
_cell.length_b   1.000
_cell.length_c   1.000
_cell.angle_alpha   90.00
_cell.angle_beta   90.00
_cell.angle_gamma   90.00
#
_symmetry.space_group_name_H-M   'P 1'
#
loop_
_entity.id
_entity.type
_entity.pdbx_description
1 polymer ?
#
loop_
_entity_poly.entity_id
_entity_poly.type
_entity_poly.pdbx_seq_one_letter_code
_entity_poly.pdbx_strand_id
1 'polypeptide(L)'
;VELENLVANTLLLKARQEKDYSSLCDKQPIGRLLFRQFCDTKYDLKGCIEFLDAVGEYEVTADEDQRSYGLQVFNTFFSVESAVPLPEIPSRVLRECWLKLKENPDKDVFEECTSFVHYYLSGEPFEEYLESPYFSRFLQWKWLERQPVTKNTFRNYRVLGKGGFGEVCACQVRATGRMYACKKLEKKRIKKRKGEAMALNEKRMLEKVHSRFVVSLSYTYETKDSLCLVLTIMNGGDLKFHIHNLGNPGFDEQRAIFYAAELCCGLEDLQKERIVYRDLKPENILLDDRGHIRISDLGLAMEIPEGETIRGRVGTVGYMAPEVINNENYTFSPDWWGLGCLIYEMIQGHSPFRKFKEKVKREEVERRVKKDTEEYSKKFSEDSKSICKMLLTKNPKHRLGCKAGAVEVKGHPVFKDINFKRLEANMLDPPFCPDPQAVYCKDILDIEQFSTVRGVYLDTNDDMFYGQFATGCVSIPWQNEMIESGCFNDINKDEFDENTVLNLEEKMHYQVPKKKRGFFYRLLRRGGCISSGPSEKEELPQGC
;
A
#
# COMPACT_ATOMS: atom_id res chain seq x y z
N VAL A 1 -24.85 -28.44 6.63
CA VAL A 1 -25.31 -27.12 6.13
C VAL A 1 -24.17 -26.12 5.95
N GLU A 2 -23.51 -25.56 6.99
CA GLU A 2 -22.42 -24.56 6.79
C GLU A 2 -21.12 -25.16 6.20
N LEU A 3 -20.70 -26.36 6.61
CA LEU A 3 -19.53 -27.04 6.03
C LEU A 3 -19.76 -27.52 4.59
N GLU A 4 -20.95 -28.06 4.29
CA GLU A 4 -21.32 -28.47 2.92
C GLU A 4 -21.39 -27.27 1.97
N ASN A 5 -21.89 -26.13 2.46
CA ASN A 5 -21.84 -24.86 1.73
C ASN A 5 -20.40 -24.35 1.55
N LEU A 6 -19.51 -24.54 2.52
CA LEU A 6 -18.09 -24.19 2.38
C LEU A 6 -17.44 -25.02 1.28
N VAL A 7 -17.58 -26.35 1.31
CA VAL A 7 -17.00 -27.26 0.30
C VAL A 7 -17.55 -26.98 -1.10
N ALA A 8 -18.87 -26.83 -1.25
CA ALA A 8 -19.49 -26.53 -2.54
C ALA A 8 -19.04 -25.16 -3.10
N ASN A 9 -18.89 -24.15 -2.24
CA ASN A 9 -18.39 -22.84 -2.66
C ASN A 9 -16.89 -22.87 -2.98
N THR A 10 -16.08 -23.62 -2.23
CA THR A 10 -14.64 -23.83 -2.50
C THR A 10 -14.43 -24.44 -3.89
N LEU A 11 -15.25 -25.41 -4.30
CA LEU A 11 -15.21 -26.00 -5.64
C LEU A 11 -15.56 -24.98 -6.75
N LEU A 12 -16.58 -24.15 -6.53
CA LEU A 12 -16.93 -23.05 -7.46
C LEU A 12 -15.82 -22.00 -7.56
N LEU A 13 -15.11 -21.73 -6.45
CA LEU A 13 -13.97 -20.83 -6.44
C LEU A 13 -12.76 -21.45 -7.16
N LYS A 14 -12.50 -22.75 -7.00
CA LYS A 14 -11.45 -23.49 -7.75
C LYS A 14 -11.67 -23.37 -9.26
N ALA A 15 -12.91 -23.39 -9.73
CA ALA A 15 -13.24 -23.24 -11.16
C ALA A 15 -13.12 -21.81 -11.70
N ARG A 16 -13.19 -20.79 -10.83
CA ARG A 16 -13.18 -19.36 -11.23
C ARG A 16 -11.84 -18.67 -11.04
N GLN A 17 -10.93 -19.27 -10.27
CA GLN A 17 -9.62 -18.68 -9.98
C GLN A 17 -8.69 -18.88 -11.19
N GLU A 18 -8.09 -17.80 -11.66
CA GLU A 18 -7.00 -17.88 -12.64
C GLU A 18 -5.80 -18.60 -11.99
N LYS A 19 -5.29 -19.64 -12.66
CA LYS A 19 -4.19 -20.47 -12.19
C LYS A 19 -2.84 -19.81 -12.52
N ASP A 20 -2.61 -18.63 -11.94
CA ASP A 20 -1.37 -17.88 -12.13
C ASP A 20 -0.45 -18.04 -10.91
N TYR A 21 0.75 -18.59 -11.12
CA TYR A 21 1.74 -18.84 -10.06
C TYR A 21 2.14 -17.54 -9.34
N SER A 22 2.42 -16.47 -10.09
CA SER A 22 2.86 -15.19 -9.51
C SER A 22 1.77 -14.61 -8.60
N SER A 23 0.52 -14.63 -9.03
CA SER A 23 -0.61 -14.16 -8.23
C SER A 23 -0.87 -15.01 -7.00
N LEU A 24 -0.85 -16.34 -7.13
CA LEU A 24 -1.30 -17.25 -6.05
C LEU A 24 -0.20 -17.59 -5.04
N CYS A 25 1.05 -17.71 -5.46
CA CYS A 25 2.14 -18.23 -4.64
C CYS A 25 3.20 -17.18 -4.28
N ASP A 26 3.14 -15.99 -4.87
CA ASP A 26 4.12 -14.92 -4.63
C ASP A 26 3.44 -13.63 -4.13
N LYS A 27 2.60 -12.99 -4.96
CA LYS A 27 1.97 -11.70 -4.65
C LYS A 27 0.96 -11.76 -3.50
N GLN A 28 0.21 -12.86 -3.36
CA GLN A 28 -0.79 -13.03 -2.31
C GLN A 28 -0.17 -13.58 -1.02
N PRO A 29 -0.15 -12.81 0.09
CA PRO A 29 0.61 -13.16 1.30
C PRO A 29 0.23 -14.51 1.91
N ILE A 30 -1.07 -14.81 2.03
CA ILE A 30 -1.53 -16.10 2.56
C ILE A 30 -1.21 -17.23 1.58
N GLY A 31 -1.36 -16.97 0.28
CA GLY A 31 -1.02 -17.94 -0.76
C GLY A 31 0.47 -18.30 -0.76
N ARG A 32 1.35 -17.30 -0.66
CA ARG A 32 2.80 -17.46 -0.49
C ARG A 32 3.15 -18.26 0.76
N LEU A 33 2.52 -17.98 1.89
CA LEU A 33 2.74 -18.75 3.13
C LEU A 33 2.31 -20.22 2.99
N LEU A 34 1.13 -20.48 2.41
CA LEU A 34 0.64 -21.84 2.22
C LEU A 34 1.45 -22.61 1.19
N PHE A 35 1.91 -21.95 0.12
CA PHE A 35 2.82 -22.55 -0.86
C PHE A 35 4.17 -22.89 -0.23
N ARG A 36 4.74 -22.01 0.60
CA ARG A 36 5.96 -22.30 1.35
C ARG A 36 5.80 -23.47 2.33
N GLN A 37 4.68 -23.51 3.07
CA GLN A 37 4.37 -24.65 3.93
C GLN A 37 4.26 -25.97 3.14
N PHE A 38 3.71 -25.93 1.92
CA PHE A 38 3.73 -27.07 1.01
C PHE A 38 5.17 -27.45 0.59
N CYS A 39 5.98 -26.48 0.17
CA CYS A 39 7.38 -26.72 -0.22
C CYS A 39 8.22 -27.31 0.93
N ASP A 40 7.99 -26.90 2.17
CA ASP A 40 8.69 -27.42 3.35
C ASP A 40 8.46 -28.93 3.57
N THR A 41 7.40 -29.51 3.00
CA THR A 41 7.14 -30.96 3.06
C THR A 41 7.98 -31.79 2.10
N LYS A 42 8.66 -31.16 1.14
CA LYS A 42 9.45 -31.83 0.10
C LYS A 42 10.89 -31.32 0.11
N TYR A 43 11.85 -32.22 0.27
CA TYR A 43 13.28 -31.87 0.36
C TYR A 43 13.75 -31.00 -0.82
N ASP A 44 13.35 -31.35 -2.05
CA ASP A 44 13.76 -30.65 -3.27
C ASP A 44 13.19 -29.22 -3.37
N LEU A 45 11.95 -29.02 -2.91
CA LEU A 45 11.31 -27.70 -2.93
C LEU A 45 11.81 -26.82 -1.79
N LYS A 46 12.12 -27.42 -0.65
CA LYS A 46 12.65 -26.69 0.51
C LYS A 46 13.97 -25.98 0.17
N GLY A 47 14.87 -26.65 -0.55
CA GLY A 47 16.13 -26.04 -1.01
C GLY A 47 15.92 -24.80 -1.88
N CYS A 48 14.89 -24.81 -2.73
CA CYS A 48 14.51 -23.65 -3.53
C CYS A 48 14.05 -22.47 -2.66
N ILE A 49 13.24 -22.72 -1.64
CA ILE A 49 12.74 -21.68 -0.73
C ILE A 49 13.89 -21.11 0.12
N GLU A 50 14.76 -21.96 0.66
CA GLU A 50 15.94 -21.55 1.43
C GLU A 50 16.88 -20.68 0.58
N PHE A 51 17.07 -21.00 -0.70
CA PHE A 51 17.83 -20.15 -1.62
C PHE A 51 17.19 -18.77 -1.82
N LEU A 52 15.88 -18.73 -2.10
CA LEU A 52 15.16 -17.46 -2.29
C LEU A 52 15.21 -16.57 -1.03
N ASP A 53 15.14 -17.17 0.16
CA ASP A 53 15.26 -16.46 1.43
C ASP A 53 16.66 -15.90 1.65
N ALA A 54 17.70 -16.69 1.36
CA ALA A 54 19.08 -16.25 1.44
C ALA A 54 19.38 -15.10 0.46
N VAL A 55 18.80 -15.12 -0.75
CA VAL A 55 18.90 -13.98 -1.68
C VAL A 55 18.18 -12.75 -1.13
N GLY A 56 16.98 -12.91 -0.55
CA GLY A 56 16.26 -11.81 0.09
C GLY A 56 17.06 -11.14 1.22
N GLU A 57 17.78 -11.93 2.02
CA GLU A 57 18.70 -11.41 3.04
C GLU A 57 19.93 -10.70 2.44
N TYR A 58 20.47 -11.23 1.33
CA TYR A 58 21.58 -10.60 0.61
C TYR A 58 21.23 -9.19 0.13
N GLU A 59 20.02 -8.99 -0.43
CA GLU A 59 19.60 -7.69 -0.98
C GLU A 59 19.58 -6.54 0.05
N VAL A 60 19.33 -6.88 1.32
CA VAL A 60 19.23 -5.92 2.44
C VAL A 60 20.48 -5.87 3.31
N THR A 61 21.46 -6.72 3.03
CA THR A 61 22.76 -6.75 3.72
C THR A 61 23.47 -5.40 3.55
N ALA A 62 24.21 -4.99 4.58
CA ALA A 62 25.01 -3.77 4.54
C ALA A 62 26.07 -3.86 3.44
N ASP A 63 26.39 -2.74 2.78
CA ASP A 63 27.23 -2.75 1.59
C ASP A 63 28.67 -3.23 1.90
N GLU A 64 29.13 -3.07 3.16
CA GLU A 64 30.42 -3.57 3.65
C GLU A 64 30.49 -5.11 3.77
N ASP A 65 29.37 -5.75 4.12
CA ASP A 65 29.28 -7.20 4.31
C ASP A 65 28.78 -7.94 3.06
N GLN A 66 28.19 -7.20 2.11
CA GLN A 66 27.47 -7.75 0.96
C GLN A 66 28.28 -8.77 0.17
N ARG A 67 29.56 -8.48 -0.13
CA ARG A 67 30.44 -9.42 -0.85
C ARG A 67 30.59 -10.74 -0.11
N SER A 68 30.84 -10.68 1.19
CA SER A 68 31.11 -11.86 2.02
C SER A 68 29.88 -12.75 2.11
N TYR A 69 28.71 -12.14 2.36
CA TYR A 69 27.43 -12.83 2.43
C TYR A 69 27.03 -13.41 1.06
N GLY A 70 27.19 -12.65 -0.03
CA GLY A 70 26.91 -13.15 -1.38
C GLY A 70 27.78 -14.34 -1.78
N LEU A 71 29.06 -14.35 -1.43
CA LEU A 71 29.94 -15.52 -1.65
C LEU A 71 29.51 -16.71 -0.77
N GLN A 72 29.05 -16.48 0.45
CA GLN A 72 28.49 -17.52 1.31
C GLN A 72 27.23 -18.14 0.68
N VAL A 73 26.29 -17.32 0.20
CA VAL A 73 25.10 -17.78 -0.54
C VAL A 73 25.53 -18.61 -1.73
N PHE A 74 26.42 -18.08 -2.57
CA PHE A 74 26.87 -18.80 -3.78
C PHE A 74 27.48 -20.17 -3.45
N ASN A 75 28.36 -20.24 -2.45
CA ASN A 75 29.01 -21.50 -2.06
C ASN A 75 28.03 -22.49 -1.43
N THR A 76 27.05 -22.01 -0.68
CA THR A 76 26.04 -22.86 -0.02
C THR A 76 25.16 -23.55 -1.04
N PHE A 77 24.75 -22.83 -2.09
CA PHE A 77 23.73 -23.32 -3.03
C PHE A 77 24.29 -23.85 -4.36
N PHE A 78 25.43 -23.34 -4.84
CA PHE A 78 25.95 -23.64 -6.18
C PHE A 78 27.33 -24.30 -6.20
N SER A 79 27.90 -24.65 -5.04
CA SER A 79 29.16 -25.41 -5.01
C SER A 79 28.97 -26.85 -5.47
N VAL A 80 30.04 -27.47 -5.98
CA VAL A 80 30.04 -28.88 -6.41
C VAL A 80 29.72 -29.84 -5.25
N GLU A 81 29.96 -29.40 -4.01
CA GLU A 81 29.70 -30.15 -2.78
C GLU A 81 28.34 -29.81 -2.16
N SER A 82 27.54 -28.92 -2.78
CA SER A 82 26.24 -28.54 -2.26
C SER A 82 25.31 -29.75 -2.17
N ALA A 83 24.80 -30.00 -0.97
CA ALA A 83 23.77 -31.01 -0.73
C ALA A 83 22.35 -30.44 -0.91
N VAL A 84 22.21 -29.14 -1.17
CA VAL A 84 20.92 -28.47 -1.32
C VAL A 84 20.41 -28.67 -2.75
N PRO A 85 19.24 -29.32 -2.93
CA PRO A 85 18.67 -29.55 -4.25
C PRO A 85 18.16 -28.23 -4.84
N LEU A 86 18.59 -27.92 -6.07
CA LEU A 86 18.10 -26.79 -6.86
C LEU A 86 17.85 -27.23 -8.31
N PRO A 87 16.95 -26.55 -9.04
CA PRO A 87 16.79 -26.78 -10.47
C PRO A 87 18.08 -26.50 -11.23
N GLU A 88 18.22 -27.09 -12.41
CA GLU A 88 19.40 -26.87 -13.26
C GLU A 88 19.46 -25.40 -13.72
N ILE A 89 20.43 -24.66 -13.18
CA ILE A 89 20.74 -23.29 -13.61
C ILE A 89 21.91 -23.34 -14.60
N PRO A 90 21.81 -22.72 -15.79
CA PRO A 90 22.87 -22.79 -16.80
C PRO A 90 24.23 -22.31 -16.25
N SER A 91 25.31 -23.03 -16.54
CA SER A 91 26.66 -22.69 -16.05
C SER A 91 27.12 -21.27 -16.45
N ARG A 92 26.57 -20.72 -17.53
CA ARG A 92 26.81 -19.33 -17.95
C ARG A 92 26.33 -18.34 -16.88
N VAL A 93 25.11 -18.53 -16.39
CA VAL A 93 24.47 -17.67 -15.38
C VAL A 93 25.24 -17.75 -14.06
N LEU A 94 25.59 -18.96 -13.63
CA LEU A 94 26.39 -19.15 -12.41
C LEU A 94 27.77 -18.50 -12.51
N ARG A 95 28.42 -18.58 -13.68
CA ARG A 95 29.71 -17.93 -13.92
C ARG A 95 29.59 -16.41 -13.88
N GLU A 96 28.55 -15.84 -14.50
CA GLU A 96 28.30 -14.39 -14.50
C GLU A 96 27.99 -13.88 -13.10
N CYS A 97 27.14 -14.60 -12.34
CA CYS A 97 26.84 -14.30 -10.94
C CYS A 97 28.12 -14.29 -10.09
N TRP A 98 28.96 -15.32 -10.21
CA TRP A 98 30.22 -15.41 -9.48
C TRP A 98 31.22 -14.30 -9.82
N LEU A 99 31.34 -13.94 -11.11
CA LEU A 99 32.21 -12.86 -11.55
C LEU A 99 31.76 -11.52 -10.96
N LYS A 100 30.46 -11.21 -11.04
CA LYS A 100 29.89 -9.99 -10.46
C LYS A 100 30.12 -9.91 -8.95
N LEU A 101 29.88 -11.01 -8.21
CA LEU A 101 30.13 -11.08 -6.76
C LEU A 101 31.59 -10.75 -6.40
N LYS A 102 32.54 -11.19 -7.22
CA LYS A 102 33.97 -10.94 -6.98
C LYS A 102 34.39 -9.52 -7.34
N GLU A 103 33.98 -9.03 -8.49
CA GLU A 103 34.41 -7.73 -9.01
C GLU A 103 33.71 -6.59 -8.28
N ASN A 104 32.39 -6.48 -8.44
CA ASN A 104 31.58 -5.42 -7.88
C ASN A 104 30.16 -5.95 -7.61
N PRO A 105 29.89 -6.49 -6.39
CA PRO A 105 28.57 -7.03 -6.07
C PRO A 105 27.54 -5.91 -6.08
N ASP A 106 26.59 -5.98 -7.02
CA ASP A 106 25.37 -5.20 -6.97
C ASP A 106 24.27 -5.98 -6.21
N LYS A 107 23.18 -5.30 -5.88
CA LYS A 107 22.08 -5.90 -5.11
C LYS A 107 21.25 -6.88 -5.93
N ASP A 108 21.37 -6.86 -7.26
CA ASP A 108 20.56 -7.67 -8.17
C ASP A 108 21.37 -8.84 -8.78
N VAL A 109 22.52 -9.18 -8.18
CA VAL A 109 23.46 -10.19 -8.70
C VAL A 109 22.87 -11.59 -8.86
N PHE A 110 21.82 -11.91 -8.09
CA PHE A 110 21.13 -13.20 -8.11
C PHE A 110 19.79 -13.14 -8.88
N GLU A 111 19.42 -12.02 -9.51
CA GLU A 111 18.13 -11.85 -10.19
C GLU A 111 17.88 -12.91 -11.27
N GLU A 112 18.89 -13.22 -12.09
CA GLU A 112 18.75 -14.27 -13.12
C GLU A 112 18.64 -15.66 -12.47
N CYS A 113 19.42 -15.95 -11.42
CA CYS A 113 19.34 -17.22 -10.69
C CYS A 113 17.96 -17.44 -10.05
N THR A 114 17.42 -16.42 -9.38
CA THR A 114 16.08 -16.47 -8.78
C THR A 114 14.99 -16.64 -9.83
N SER A 115 15.13 -16.01 -11.00
CA SER A 115 14.20 -16.18 -12.12
C SER A 115 14.08 -17.64 -12.58
N PHE A 116 15.20 -18.37 -12.67
CA PHE A 116 15.17 -19.81 -12.97
C PHE A 116 14.48 -20.64 -11.89
N VAL A 117 14.68 -20.30 -10.61
CA VAL A 117 14.01 -20.97 -9.50
C VAL A 117 12.51 -20.72 -9.51
N HIS A 118 12.07 -19.48 -9.74
CA HIS A 118 10.65 -19.18 -9.91
C HIS A 118 10.03 -19.87 -11.12
N TYR A 119 10.75 -19.95 -12.24
CA TYR A 119 10.31 -20.70 -13.43
C TYR A 119 10.09 -22.18 -13.11
N TYR A 120 11.03 -22.83 -12.43
CA TYR A 120 10.88 -24.21 -11.97
C TYR A 120 9.67 -24.38 -11.04
N LEU A 121 9.57 -23.54 -10.00
CA LEU A 121 8.47 -23.58 -9.03
C LEU A 121 7.10 -23.35 -9.68
N SER A 122 7.03 -22.59 -10.77
CA SER A 122 5.80 -22.34 -11.53
C SER A 122 5.31 -23.51 -12.39
N GLY A 123 6.14 -24.55 -12.56
CA GLY A 123 5.80 -25.75 -13.32
C GLY A 123 5.15 -26.84 -12.46
N GLU A 124 5.73 -28.04 -12.50
CA GLU A 124 5.23 -29.22 -11.77
C GLU A 124 5.00 -28.97 -10.26
N PRO A 125 5.89 -28.29 -9.51
CA PRO A 125 5.64 -28.00 -8.10
C PRO A 125 4.35 -27.20 -7.84
N PHE A 126 4.02 -26.26 -8.73
CA PHE A 126 2.79 -25.49 -8.64
C PHE A 126 1.56 -26.34 -8.96
N GLU A 127 1.63 -27.23 -9.95
CA GLU A 127 0.53 -28.15 -10.27
C GLU A 127 0.23 -29.09 -9.09
N GLU A 128 1.26 -29.64 -8.46
CA GLU A 128 1.12 -30.47 -7.26
C GLU A 128 0.53 -29.67 -6.08
N TYR A 129 0.94 -28.42 -5.90
CA TYR A 129 0.35 -27.54 -4.89
C TYR A 129 -1.15 -27.35 -5.12
N LEU A 130 -1.59 -27.13 -6.36
CA LEU A 130 -3.01 -26.92 -6.70
C LEU A 130 -3.90 -28.13 -6.40
N GLU A 131 -3.33 -29.33 -6.32
CA GLU A 131 -4.03 -30.56 -5.92
C GLU A 131 -3.81 -30.93 -4.45
N SER A 132 -3.01 -30.15 -3.72
CA SER A 132 -2.71 -30.39 -2.31
C SER A 132 -3.80 -29.87 -1.35
N PRO A 133 -3.82 -30.36 -0.10
CA PRO A 133 -4.64 -29.77 0.97
C PRO A 133 -4.32 -28.30 1.26
N TYR A 134 -3.09 -27.85 1.01
CA TYR A 134 -2.67 -26.46 1.22
C TYR A 134 -3.42 -25.49 0.30
N PHE A 135 -3.62 -25.86 -0.96
CA PHE A 135 -4.44 -25.05 -1.87
C PHE A 135 -5.92 -25.09 -1.51
N SER A 136 -6.43 -26.23 -1.03
CA SER A 136 -7.79 -26.30 -0.49
C SER A 136 -7.98 -25.35 0.70
N ARG A 137 -6.99 -25.26 1.59
CA ARG A 137 -6.94 -24.28 2.68
C ARG A 137 -6.86 -22.84 2.15
N PHE A 138 -6.06 -22.58 1.11
CA PHE A 138 -6.02 -21.27 0.48
C PHE A 138 -7.40 -20.84 -0.04
N LEU A 139 -8.15 -21.77 -0.67
CA LEU A 139 -9.50 -21.48 -1.15
C LEU A 139 -10.49 -21.19 -0.01
N GLN A 140 -10.34 -21.80 1.16
CA GLN A 140 -11.11 -21.44 2.36
C GLN A 140 -10.81 -19.99 2.81
N TRP A 141 -9.53 -19.59 2.79
CA TRP A 141 -9.15 -18.19 3.03
C TRP A 141 -9.74 -17.23 1.99
N LYS A 142 -9.73 -17.60 0.70
CA LYS A 142 -10.38 -16.79 -0.35
C LYS A 142 -11.90 -16.71 -0.18
N TRP A 143 -12.53 -17.73 0.40
CA TRP A 143 -13.96 -17.66 0.73
C TRP A 143 -14.24 -16.68 1.88
N LEU A 144 -13.39 -16.66 2.92
CA LEU A 144 -13.47 -15.68 4.01
C LEU A 144 -13.23 -14.26 3.51
N GLU A 145 -12.24 -14.07 2.64
CA GLU A 145 -11.93 -12.78 2.00
C GLU A 145 -13.13 -12.21 1.23
N ARG A 146 -13.92 -13.08 0.58
CA ARG A 146 -15.08 -12.71 -0.26
C ARG A 146 -16.38 -12.48 0.54
N GLN A 147 -16.36 -12.58 1.86
CA GLN A 147 -17.55 -12.30 2.65
C GLN A 147 -17.97 -10.82 2.53
N PRO A 148 -19.28 -10.50 2.53
CA PRO A 148 -19.75 -9.13 2.36
C PRO A 148 -19.22 -8.18 3.43
N VAL A 149 -18.70 -7.03 2.99
CA VAL A 149 -18.22 -5.95 3.87
C VAL A 149 -19.34 -4.94 4.08
N THR A 150 -19.63 -4.60 5.33
CA THR A 150 -20.65 -3.60 5.68
C THR A 150 -20.16 -2.68 6.78
N LYS A 151 -20.94 -1.65 7.12
CA LYS A 151 -20.67 -0.80 8.29
C LYS A 151 -20.50 -1.59 9.60
N ASN A 152 -21.05 -2.80 9.70
CA ASN A 152 -20.96 -3.64 10.90
C ASN A 152 -19.61 -4.34 11.03
N THR A 153 -18.83 -4.44 9.95
CA THR A 153 -17.46 -4.97 9.97
C THR A 153 -16.54 -4.08 10.82
N PHE A 154 -16.87 -2.80 10.95
CA PHE A 154 -16.03 -1.79 11.58
C PHE A 154 -16.62 -1.23 12.87
N ARG A 155 -15.74 -0.68 13.71
CA ARG A 155 -16.05 0.26 14.79
C ARG A 155 -15.40 1.60 14.44
N ASN A 156 -16.19 2.66 14.36
CA ASN A 156 -15.69 4.01 14.04
C ASN A 156 -15.28 4.76 15.31
N TYR A 157 -14.25 5.61 15.16
CA TYR A 157 -13.66 6.46 16.19
C TYR A 157 -13.64 7.92 15.71
N ARG A 158 -12.72 8.73 16.26
CA ARG A 158 -12.60 10.17 15.99
C ARG A 158 -12.36 10.49 14.50
N VAL A 159 -12.79 11.67 14.10
CA VAL A 159 -12.43 12.28 12.81
C VAL A 159 -10.95 12.64 12.82
N LEU A 160 -10.24 12.28 11.75
CA LEU A 160 -8.82 12.58 11.53
C LEU A 160 -8.64 13.80 10.62
N GLY A 161 -9.58 14.03 9.69
CA GLY A 161 -9.54 15.17 8.78
C GLY A 161 -10.79 15.28 7.90
N LYS A 162 -10.86 16.32 7.09
CA LYS A 162 -11.91 16.53 6.07
C LYS A 162 -11.31 16.68 4.68
N GLY A 163 -11.91 16.00 3.72
CA GLY A 163 -11.54 16.05 2.31
C GLY A 163 -12.64 16.66 1.44
N GLY A 164 -12.41 16.75 0.14
CA GLY A 164 -13.33 17.43 -0.78
C GLY A 164 -14.77 16.87 -0.79
N PHE A 165 -14.93 15.57 -0.59
CA PHE A 165 -16.23 14.88 -0.66
C PHE A 165 -16.79 14.42 0.71
N GLY A 166 -16.10 14.68 1.81
CA GLY A 166 -16.55 14.27 3.14
C GLY A 166 -15.43 14.24 4.17
N GLU A 167 -15.46 13.28 5.08
CA GLU A 167 -14.56 13.19 6.23
C GLU A 167 -13.72 11.91 6.20
N VAL A 168 -12.59 11.95 6.90
CA VAL A 168 -11.77 10.78 7.22
C VAL A 168 -11.86 10.56 8.72
N CYS A 169 -12.19 9.34 9.14
CA CYS A 169 -12.22 8.97 10.57
C CYS A 169 -11.40 7.72 10.82
N ALA A 170 -10.87 7.56 12.03
CA ALA A 170 -10.26 6.30 12.43
C ALA A 170 -11.36 5.23 12.56
N CYS A 171 -11.07 4.02 12.13
CA CYS A 171 -11.93 2.85 12.32
C CYS A 171 -11.10 1.63 12.69
N GLN A 172 -11.76 0.61 13.23
CA GLN A 172 -11.15 -0.66 13.59
C GLN A 172 -11.97 -1.81 13.04
N VAL A 173 -11.31 -2.79 12.43
CA VAL A 173 -11.95 -4.05 12.03
C VAL A 173 -12.29 -4.83 13.30
N ARG A 174 -13.56 -5.21 13.47
CA ARG A 174 -14.03 -5.83 14.72
C ARG A 174 -13.43 -7.21 14.98
N ALA A 175 -13.16 -7.96 13.92
CA ALA A 175 -12.68 -9.33 14.02
C ALA A 175 -11.19 -9.40 14.41
N THR A 176 -10.36 -8.56 13.80
CA THR A 176 -8.89 -8.58 13.94
C THR A 176 -8.35 -7.54 14.92
N GLY A 177 -9.13 -6.51 15.22
CA GLY A 177 -8.67 -5.36 16.00
C GLY A 177 -7.76 -4.40 15.22
N ARG A 178 -7.52 -4.62 13.92
CA ARG A 178 -6.65 -3.77 13.10
C ARG A 178 -7.27 -2.37 12.91
N MET A 179 -6.43 -1.34 13.09
CA MET A 179 -6.80 0.06 12.92
C MET A 179 -6.60 0.52 11.48
N TYR A 180 -7.52 1.35 10.99
CA TYR A 180 -7.54 1.93 9.65
C TYR A 180 -8.08 3.36 9.66
N ALA A 181 -7.89 4.07 8.55
CA ALA A 181 -8.58 5.32 8.24
C ALA A 181 -9.74 5.04 7.27
N CYS A 182 -10.96 5.46 7.61
CA CYS A 182 -12.14 5.37 6.76
C CYS A 182 -12.44 6.73 6.14
N LYS A 183 -12.09 6.90 4.85
CA LYS A 183 -12.46 8.06 4.02
C LYS A 183 -13.90 7.87 3.54
N LYS A 184 -14.82 8.65 4.09
CA LYS A 184 -16.25 8.66 3.75
C LYS A 184 -16.54 9.75 2.73
N LEU A 185 -17.03 9.34 1.56
CA LEU A 185 -17.43 10.22 0.47
C LEU A 185 -18.96 10.33 0.47
N GLU A 186 -19.51 11.50 0.78
CA GLU A 186 -20.96 11.73 0.85
C GLU A 186 -21.61 11.58 -0.54
N LYS A 187 -22.54 10.63 -0.70
CA LYS A 187 -23.19 10.31 -1.98
C LYS A 187 -23.81 11.53 -2.67
N LYS A 188 -24.55 12.34 -1.91
CA LYS A 188 -25.18 13.58 -2.42
C LYS A 188 -24.15 14.63 -2.86
N ARG A 189 -22.98 14.68 -2.20
CA ARG A 189 -21.92 15.64 -2.53
C ARG A 189 -21.17 15.23 -3.79
N ILE A 190 -20.92 13.94 -3.96
CA ILE A 190 -20.39 13.36 -5.21
C ILE A 190 -21.29 13.77 -6.37
N LYS A 191 -22.59 13.45 -6.29
CA LYS A 191 -23.57 13.76 -7.34
C LYS A 191 -23.65 15.25 -7.65
N LYS A 192 -23.73 16.10 -6.61
CA LYS A 192 -23.76 17.57 -6.78
C LYS A 192 -22.55 18.10 -7.54
N ARG A 193 -21.38 17.50 -7.36
CA ARG A 193 -20.11 17.93 -7.95
C ARG A 193 -19.71 17.14 -9.19
N LYS A 194 -20.52 16.18 -9.63
CA LYS A 194 -20.19 15.23 -10.72
C LYS A 194 -18.84 14.53 -10.47
N GLY A 195 -18.64 14.06 -9.24
CA GLY A 195 -17.38 13.49 -8.75
C GLY A 195 -17.25 11.98 -8.91
N GLU A 196 -18.17 11.31 -9.59
CA GLU A 196 -18.26 9.85 -9.69
C GLU A 196 -17.00 9.24 -10.30
N ALA A 197 -16.55 9.80 -11.44
CA ALA A 197 -15.35 9.35 -12.12
C ALA A 197 -14.09 9.51 -11.26
N MET A 198 -13.99 10.60 -10.48
CA MET A 198 -12.85 10.85 -9.59
C MET A 198 -12.81 9.86 -8.42
N ALA A 199 -13.98 9.55 -7.84
CA ALA A 199 -14.08 8.59 -6.74
C ALA A 199 -13.74 7.15 -7.20
N LEU A 200 -14.25 6.72 -8.37
CA LEU A 200 -13.89 5.43 -8.95
C LEU A 200 -12.42 5.37 -9.37
N ASN A 201 -11.88 6.48 -9.90
CA ASN A 201 -10.47 6.56 -10.26
C ASN A 201 -9.57 6.39 -9.04
N GLU A 202 -9.83 7.13 -7.94
CA GLU A 202 -9.06 7.00 -6.70
C GLU A 202 -9.07 5.54 -6.20
N LYS A 203 -10.25 4.92 -6.15
CA LYS A 203 -10.39 3.50 -5.80
C LYS A 203 -9.54 2.61 -6.71
N ARG A 204 -9.70 2.71 -8.03
CA ARG A 204 -9.03 1.85 -9.01
C ARG A 204 -7.50 1.98 -8.92
N MET A 205 -6.99 3.19 -8.75
CA MET A 205 -5.55 3.41 -8.60
C MET A 205 -5.03 2.76 -7.32
N LEU A 206 -5.75 2.93 -6.20
CA LEU A 206 -5.38 2.32 -4.92
C LEU A 206 -5.49 0.78 -4.91
N GLU A 207 -6.40 0.18 -5.68
CA GLU A 207 -6.49 -1.28 -5.83
C GLU A 207 -5.31 -1.88 -6.62
N LYS A 208 -4.74 -1.12 -7.55
CA LYS A 208 -3.59 -1.56 -8.38
C LYS A 208 -2.26 -1.44 -7.67
N VAL A 209 -2.09 -0.40 -6.86
CA VAL A 209 -0.78 -0.06 -6.29
C VAL A 209 -0.51 -0.87 -5.03
N HIS A 210 0.56 -1.67 -5.06
CA HIS A 210 1.08 -2.35 -3.88
C HIS A 210 2.44 -1.79 -3.47
N SER A 211 2.41 -0.69 -2.71
CA SER A 211 3.61 0.01 -2.27
C SER A 211 3.56 0.30 -0.77
N ARG A 212 4.73 0.23 -0.13
CA ARG A 212 4.92 0.67 1.26
C ARG A 212 4.91 2.19 1.40
N PHE A 213 5.16 2.92 0.31
CA PHE A 213 5.25 4.37 0.27
C PHE A 213 3.97 5.03 -0.26
N VAL A 214 2.92 4.24 -0.49
CA VAL A 214 1.57 4.70 -0.85
C VAL A 214 0.58 4.13 0.16
N VAL A 215 -0.46 4.89 0.51
CA VAL A 215 -1.53 4.35 1.36
C VAL A 215 -2.23 3.19 0.67
N SER A 216 -2.45 2.08 1.38
CA SER A 216 -3.06 0.89 0.81
C SER A 216 -4.56 0.88 1.07
N LEU A 217 -5.36 0.54 0.07
CA LEU A 217 -6.79 0.31 0.22
C LEU A 217 -7.04 -1.14 0.66
N SER A 218 -7.69 -1.32 1.80
CA SER A 218 -8.02 -2.65 2.34
C SER A 218 -9.48 -3.04 2.12
N TYR A 219 -10.39 -2.07 2.15
CA TYR A 219 -11.82 -2.33 1.94
C TYR A 219 -12.53 -1.19 1.22
N THR A 220 -13.52 -1.54 0.43
CA THR A 220 -14.53 -0.62 -0.10
C THR A 220 -15.91 -1.11 0.30
N TYR A 221 -16.77 -0.19 0.75
CA TYR A 221 -18.16 -0.52 1.03
C TYR A 221 -19.02 0.73 0.93
N GLU A 222 -20.33 0.54 0.92
CA GLU A 222 -21.28 1.63 0.97
C GLU A 222 -22.13 1.62 2.24
N THR A 223 -22.68 2.79 2.53
CA THR A 223 -23.71 3.01 3.53
C THR A 223 -24.89 3.71 2.87
N LYS A 224 -25.91 4.02 3.67
CA LYS A 224 -27.06 4.81 3.21
C LYS A 224 -26.62 6.15 2.59
N ASP A 225 -25.64 6.83 3.20
CA ASP A 225 -25.32 8.22 2.87
C ASP A 225 -23.91 8.42 2.29
N SER A 226 -23.05 7.40 2.33
CA SER A 226 -21.64 7.53 1.95
C SER A 226 -21.06 6.27 1.29
N LEU A 227 -20.11 6.49 0.38
CA LEU A 227 -19.15 5.49 -0.09
C LEU A 227 -17.90 5.55 0.79
N CYS A 228 -17.31 4.40 1.13
CA CYS A 228 -16.22 4.31 2.10
C CYS A 228 -15.00 3.62 1.49
N LEU A 229 -13.84 4.29 1.58
CA LEU A 229 -12.52 3.69 1.36
C LEU A 229 -11.87 3.47 2.73
N VAL A 230 -11.49 2.24 3.04
CA VAL A 230 -10.75 1.88 4.25
C VAL A 230 -9.28 1.74 3.89
N LEU A 231 -8.49 2.71 4.35
CA LEU A 231 -7.11 2.95 3.96
C LEU A 231 -6.17 2.75 5.15
N THR A 232 -4.89 2.48 4.88
CA THR A 232 -3.82 2.54 5.89
C THR A 232 -3.98 3.78 6.78
N ILE A 233 -3.97 3.59 8.09
CA ILE A 233 -4.04 4.70 9.05
C ILE A 233 -2.68 5.40 9.15
N MET A 234 -2.69 6.73 9.04
CA MET A 234 -1.50 7.58 9.11
C MET A 234 -1.72 8.62 10.23
N ASN A 235 -1.33 8.26 11.44
CA ASN A 235 -1.61 9.03 12.66
C ASN A 235 -0.65 10.21 12.88
N GLY A 236 0.50 10.19 12.23
CA GLY A 236 1.53 11.22 12.34
C GLY A 236 1.16 12.54 11.66
N GLY A 237 -0.01 12.66 11.02
CA GLY A 237 -0.46 13.89 10.36
C GLY A 237 0.16 14.10 8.98
N ASP A 238 -0.16 15.24 8.36
CA ASP A 238 0.33 15.59 7.03
C ASP A 238 1.62 16.43 7.07
N LEU A 239 2.42 16.33 6.03
CA LEU A 239 3.72 17.00 5.94
C LEU A 239 3.59 18.53 5.98
N LYS A 240 2.47 19.10 5.53
CA LYS A 240 2.22 20.54 5.63
C LYS A 240 2.19 20.98 7.09
N PHE A 241 1.49 20.25 7.96
CA PHE A 241 1.46 20.53 9.39
C PHE A 241 2.87 20.48 9.97
N HIS A 242 3.65 19.45 9.62
CA HIS A 242 5.04 19.33 10.08
C HIS A 242 5.91 20.50 9.62
N ILE A 243 5.81 20.92 8.35
CA ILE A 243 6.63 22.01 7.80
C ILE A 243 6.26 23.36 8.41
N HIS A 244 4.99 23.65 8.61
CA HIS A 244 4.52 25.02 8.88
C HIS A 244 4.08 25.27 10.32
N ASN A 245 3.74 24.22 11.07
CA ASN A 245 3.14 24.32 12.41
C ASN A 245 4.02 23.77 13.53
N LEU A 246 5.03 22.95 13.22
CA LEU A 246 5.99 22.48 14.22
C LEU A 246 7.22 23.41 14.28
N GLY A 247 7.21 24.33 15.24
CA GLY A 247 8.35 25.20 15.50
C GLY A 247 8.64 26.19 14.37
N ASN A 248 9.91 26.25 13.95
CA ASN A 248 10.33 27.12 12.85
C ASN A 248 10.06 26.46 11.50
N PRO A 249 9.54 27.18 10.50
CA PRO A 249 9.19 26.56 9.22
C PRO A 249 10.35 25.83 8.53
N GLY A 250 10.04 24.62 8.07
CA GLY A 250 10.97 23.69 7.43
C GLY A 250 11.62 22.69 8.40
N PHE A 251 12.41 21.77 7.84
CA PHE A 251 13.14 20.72 8.53
C PHE A 251 14.64 20.96 8.45
N ASP A 252 15.40 20.22 9.26
CA ASP A 252 16.80 19.96 8.95
C ASP A 252 16.91 19.13 7.66
N GLU A 253 18.10 19.20 7.06
CA GLU A 253 18.34 18.57 5.76
C GLU A 253 18.25 17.04 5.84
N GLN A 254 18.73 16.42 6.92
CA GLN A 254 18.69 14.96 7.10
C GLN A 254 17.25 14.43 7.04
N ARG A 255 16.31 15.09 7.75
CA ARG A 255 14.89 14.76 7.71
C ARG A 255 14.27 14.96 6.33
N ALA A 256 14.58 16.09 5.67
CA ALA A 256 14.06 16.37 4.33
C ALA A 256 14.54 15.33 3.30
N ILE A 257 15.81 14.93 3.34
CA ILE A 257 16.40 13.97 2.42
C ILE A 257 15.89 12.54 2.68
N PHE A 258 15.68 12.15 3.95
CA PHE A 258 15.05 10.88 4.27
C PHE A 258 13.65 10.77 3.66
N TYR A 259 12.80 11.77 3.84
CA TYR A 259 11.47 11.79 3.22
C TYR A 259 11.54 11.88 1.70
N ALA A 260 12.50 12.62 1.14
CA ALA A 260 12.70 12.66 -0.31
C ALA A 260 13.06 11.28 -0.89
N ALA A 261 13.83 10.48 -0.16
CA ALA A 261 14.16 9.11 -0.56
C ALA A 261 12.92 8.21 -0.53
N GLU A 262 12.09 8.27 0.52
CA GLU A 262 10.82 7.53 0.59
C GLU A 262 9.84 7.95 -0.52
N LEU A 263 9.73 9.25 -0.80
CA LEU A 263 8.93 9.75 -1.93
C LEU A 263 9.46 9.24 -3.27
N CYS A 264 10.77 9.20 -3.45
CA CYS A 264 11.38 8.67 -4.67
C CYS A 264 10.99 7.20 -4.90
N CYS A 265 10.99 6.36 -3.86
CA CYS A 265 10.51 4.98 -3.95
C CYS A 265 9.00 4.91 -4.24
N GLY A 266 8.18 5.73 -3.58
CA GLY A 266 6.74 5.77 -3.85
C GLY A 266 6.40 6.19 -5.28
N LEU A 267 7.11 7.17 -5.83
CA LEU A 267 6.97 7.57 -7.23
C LEU A 267 7.45 6.48 -8.21
N GLU A 268 8.53 5.79 -7.87
CA GLU A 268 9.02 4.64 -8.65
C GLU A 268 7.97 3.53 -8.70
N ASP A 269 7.34 3.19 -7.58
CA ASP A 269 6.32 2.15 -7.52
C ASP A 269 5.07 2.52 -8.33
N LEU A 270 4.64 3.78 -8.28
CA LEU A 270 3.56 4.27 -9.16
C LEU A 270 3.97 4.18 -10.63
N GLN A 271 5.20 4.56 -10.96
CA GLN A 271 5.71 4.52 -12.33
C GLN A 271 5.82 3.09 -12.88
N LYS A 272 6.21 2.10 -12.05
CA LYS A 272 6.23 0.67 -12.40
C LYS A 272 4.82 0.18 -12.80
N GLU A 273 3.79 0.66 -12.10
CA GLU A 273 2.38 0.43 -12.44
C GLU A 273 1.84 1.36 -13.53
N ARG A 274 2.73 2.11 -14.21
CA ARG A 274 2.40 3.07 -15.27
C ARG A 274 1.47 4.20 -14.81
N ILE A 275 1.46 4.53 -13.52
CA ILE A 275 0.63 5.58 -12.94
C ILE A 275 1.45 6.86 -12.74
N VAL A 276 0.93 7.98 -13.25
CA VAL A 276 1.40 9.33 -12.89
C VAL A 276 0.50 9.92 -11.81
N TYR A 277 1.09 10.48 -10.75
CA TYR A 277 0.38 10.94 -9.56
C TYR A 277 -0.26 12.34 -9.71
N ARG A 278 0.50 13.31 -10.24
CA ARG A 278 0.06 14.68 -10.64
C ARG A 278 -0.37 15.63 -9.52
N ASP A 279 -0.35 15.24 -8.25
CA ASP A 279 -0.73 16.12 -7.13
C ASP A 279 0.22 16.03 -5.93
N LEU A 280 1.52 15.94 -6.20
CA LEU A 280 2.55 15.90 -5.17
C LEU A 280 2.69 17.26 -4.46
N LYS A 281 2.31 17.29 -3.19
CA LYS A 281 2.30 18.46 -2.30
C LYS A 281 2.29 18.05 -0.82
N PRO A 282 2.66 18.93 0.12
CA PRO A 282 2.82 18.54 1.52
C PRO A 282 1.54 18.03 2.18
N GLU A 283 0.36 18.50 1.78
CA GLU A 283 -0.93 18.02 2.30
C GLU A 283 -1.21 16.55 2.02
N ASN A 284 -0.64 15.99 0.94
CA ASN A 284 -0.94 14.65 0.49
C ASN A 284 0.11 13.62 0.97
N ILE A 285 1.12 14.05 1.71
CA ILE A 285 2.15 13.17 2.28
C ILE A 285 1.87 13.02 3.77
N LEU A 286 1.57 11.81 4.21
CA LEU A 286 1.14 11.51 5.57
C LEU A 286 2.20 10.69 6.30
N LEU A 287 2.33 10.90 7.61
CA LEU A 287 3.26 10.15 8.47
C LEU A 287 2.53 9.05 9.26
N ASP A 288 3.16 7.90 9.41
CA ASP A 288 2.71 6.86 10.34
C ASP A 288 3.25 7.08 11.77
N ASP A 289 2.89 6.19 12.70
CA ASP A 289 3.29 6.28 14.11
C ASP A 289 4.82 6.13 14.33
N ARG A 290 5.56 5.58 13.35
CA ARG A 290 7.02 5.42 13.40
C ARG A 290 7.75 6.57 12.72
N GLY A 291 7.03 7.41 11.97
CA GLY A 291 7.57 8.56 11.26
C GLY A 291 7.90 8.30 9.79
N HIS A 292 7.56 7.13 9.24
CA HIS A 292 7.65 6.88 7.80
C HIS A 292 6.51 7.59 7.06
N ILE A 293 6.80 8.05 5.85
CA ILE A 293 5.79 8.74 5.03
C ILE A 293 5.13 7.84 3.99
N ARG A 294 3.89 8.19 3.62
CA ARG A 294 3.20 7.64 2.45
C ARG A 294 2.49 8.71 1.65
N ILE A 295 2.50 8.53 0.33
CA ILE A 295 1.67 9.27 -0.62
C ILE A 295 0.20 8.86 -0.41
N SER A 296 -0.68 9.84 -0.36
CA SER A 296 -2.14 9.67 -0.20
C SER A 296 -2.91 10.42 -1.28
N ASP A 297 -4.24 10.26 -1.33
CA ASP A 297 -5.14 10.93 -2.29
C ASP A 297 -4.76 10.78 -3.77
N LEU A 298 -5.12 9.64 -4.36
CA LEU A 298 -4.85 9.31 -5.76
C LEU A 298 -5.97 9.79 -6.70
N GLY A 299 -6.82 10.73 -6.26
CA GLY A 299 -7.97 11.19 -7.06
C GLY A 299 -7.60 11.82 -8.41
N LEU A 300 -6.42 12.44 -8.50
CA LEU A 300 -5.88 13.01 -9.74
C LEU A 300 -4.88 12.10 -10.45
N ALA A 301 -4.52 10.95 -9.89
CA ALA A 301 -3.60 10.02 -10.52
C ALA A 301 -4.21 9.44 -11.80
N MET A 302 -3.37 9.00 -12.73
CA MET A 302 -3.82 8.44 -14.00
C MET A 302 -2.85 7.39 -14.50
N GLU A 303 -3.39 6.26 -14.94
CA GLU A 303 -2.64 5.24 -15.65
C GLU A 303 -2.36 5.72 -17.09
N ILE A 304 -1.10 5.63 -17.51
CA ILE A 304 -0.63 6.00 -18.84
C ILE A 304 -0.40 4.71 -19.63
N PRO A 305 -1.15 4.47 -20.72
CA PRO A 305 -0.90 3.32 -21.57
C PRO A 305 0.55 3.24 -22.04
N GLU A 306 1.04 2.03 -22.30
CA GLU A 306 2.41 1.84 -22.76
C GLU A 306 2.64 2.53 -24.11
N GLY A 307 3.78 3.22 -24.25
CA GLY A 307 4.11 4.00 -25.45
C GLY A 307 3.30 5.29 -25.64
N GLU A 308 2.32 5.58 -24.77
CA GLU A 308 1.47 6.77 -24.89
C GLU A 308 1.88 7.92 -23.96
N THR A 309 1.29 9.09 -24.22
CA THR A 309 1.39 10.29 -23.39
C THR A 309 0.00 10.80 -23.07
N ILE A 310 -0.15 11.47 -21.94
CA ILE A 310 -1.43 12.08 -21.55
C ILE A 310 -1.36 13.60 -21.63
N ARG A 311 -2.53 14.22 -21.71
CA ARG A 311 -2.70 15.67 -21.69
C ARG A 311 -3.75 16.06 -20.66
N GLY A 312 -3.44 17.04 -19.83
CA GLY A 312 -4.41 17.58 -18.89
C GLY A 312 -3.78 18.55 -17.91
N ARG A 313 -4.40 19.72 -17.74
CA ARG A 313 -3.98 20.75 -16.77
C ARG A 313 -4.67 20.54 -15.44
N VAL A 314 -4.18 19.57 -14.67
CA VAL A 314 -4.65 19.21 -13.32
C VAL A 314 -3.52 19.30 -12.30
N GLY A 315 -3.87 19.43 -11.02
CA GLY A 315 -2.92 19.55 -9.92
C GLY A 315 -3.04 20.88 -9.17
N THR A 316 -2.24 21.02 -8.11
CA THR A 316 -2.27 22.19 -7.23
C THR A 316 -1.37 23.33 -7.74
N VAL A 317 -1.89 24.56 -7.73
CA VAL A 317 -1.15 25.77 -8.16
C VAL A 317 0.12 25.93 -7.33
N GLY A 318 1.27 26.10 -8.00
CA GLY A 318 2.59 26.17 -7.37
C GLY A 318 3.37 24.84 -7.42
N TYR A 319 2.67 23.71 -7.55
CA TYR A 319 3.26 22.37 -7.68
C TYR A 319 3.11 21.78 -9.08
N MET A 320 2.19 22.30 -9.91
CA MET A 320 2.10 21.90 -11.32
C MET A 320 3.39 22.25 -12.09
N ALA A 321 3.94 21.27 -12.80
CA ALA A 321 5.11 21.45 -13.65
C ALA A 321 4.82 22.37 -14.86
N PRO A 322 5.84 23.03 -15.45
CA PRO A 322 5.66 23.95 -16.58
C PRO A 322 4.89 23.34 -17.76
N GLU A 323 5.18 22.10 -18.14
CA GLU A 323 4.51 21.39 -19.23
C GLU A 323 3.01 21.13 -18.93
N VAL A 324 2.65 20.92 -17.66
CA VAL A 324 1.25 20.78 -17.23
C VAL A 324 0.52 22.12 -17.35
N ILE A 325 1.16 23.22 -16.92
CA ILE A 325 0.57 24.57 -17.00
C ILE A 325 0.46 25.03 -18.46
N ASN A 326 1.39 24.63 -19.33
CA ASN A 326 1.33 24.86 -20.78
C ASN A 326 0.33 23.96 -21.50
N ASN A 327 -0.25 22.98 -20.79
CA ASN A 327 -1.15 21.98 -21.34
C ASN A 327 -0.50 21.21 -22.50
N GLU A 328 0.78 20.85 -22.33
CA GLU A 328 1.55 19.98 -23.21
C GLU A 328 1.29 18.50 -22.87
N ASN A 329 1.74 17.59 -23.73
CA ASN A 329 1.69 16.16 -23.44
C ASN A 329 2.84 15.78 -22.50
N TYR A 330 2.57 14.88 -21.56
CA TYR A 330 3.56 14.42 -20.59
C TYR A 330 3.34 12.95 -20.19
N THR A 331 4.36 12.38 -19.56
CA THR A 331 4.30 11.07 -18.89
C THR A 331 4.47 11.25 -17.38
N PHE A 332 5.64 10.92 -16.82
CA PHE A 332 5.91 10.97 -15.38
C PHE A 332 6.68 12.23 -14.95
N SER A 333 7.11 13.07 -15.91
CA SER A 333 7.89 14.29 -15.64
C SER A 333 7.26 15.24 -14.61
N PRO A 334 5.92 15.37 -14.48
CA PRO A 334 5.35 16.25 -13.46
C PRO A 334 5.61 15.81 -12.02
N ASP A 335 5.75 14.50 -11.78
CA ASP A 335 5.95 13.98 -10.42
C ASP A 335 7.37 14.27 -9.93
N TRP A 336 8.37 14.17 -10.81
CA TRP A 336 9.75 14.58 -10.50
C TRP A 336 9.88 16.08 -10.22
N TRP A 337 9.12 16.90 -10.93
CA TRP A 337 9.01 18.33 -10.60
C TRP A 337 8.37 18.54 -9.22
N GLY A 338 7.31 17.80 -8.91
CA GLY A 338 6.66 17.82 -7.59
C GLY A 338 7.62 17.43 -6.46
N LEU A 339 8.50 16.45 -6.70
CA LEU A 339 9.54 16.05 -5.75
C LEU A 339 10.51 17.20 -5.49
N GLY A 340 10.96 17.88 -6.55
CA GLY A 340 11.79 19.08 -6.42
C GLY A 340 11.12 20.19 -5.61
N CYS A 341 9.81 20.40 -5.82
CA CYS A 341 9.03 21.36 -5.04
C CYS A 341 8.95 20.97 -3.56
N LEU A 342 8.78 19.68 -3.26
CA LEU A 342 8.71 19.18 -1.88
C LEU A 342 10.05 19.25 -1.16
N ILE A 343 11.16 18.84 -1.79
CA ILE A 343 12.50 18.95 -1.18
C ILE A 343 12.78 20.42 -0.84
N TYR A 344 12.49 21.32 -1.79
CA TYR A 344 12.65 22.75 -1.57
C TYR A 344 11.82 23.23 -0.37
N GLU A 345 10.53 22.90 -0.33
CA GLU A 345 9.64 23.38 0.72
C GLU A 345 9.95 22.79 2.09
N MET A 346 10.36 21.53 2.15
CA MET A 346 10.84 20.89 3.37
C MET A 346 12.04 21.62 3.97
N ILE A 347 13.05 21.98 3.16
CA ILE A 347 14.26 22.64 3.67
C ILE A 347 14.00 24.14 3.92
N GLN A 348 13.43 24.83 2.94
CA GLN A 348 13.25 26.27 2.99
C GLN A 348 12.16 26.68 4.00
N GLY A 349 11.09 25.89 4.11
CA GLY A 349 9.89 26.20 4.90
C GLY A 349 8.79 26.95 4.13
N HIS A 350 8.92 27.09 2.80
CA HIS A 350 7.88 27.61 1.92
C HIS A 350 8.08 27.11 0.49
N SER A 351 7.02 27.18 -0.33
CA SER A 351 7.06 26.81 -1.76
C SER A 351 8.10 27.63 -2.56
N PRO A 352 8.73 27.05 -3.60
CA PRO A 352 9.73 27.76 -4.43
C PRO A 352 9.18 28.98 -5.17
N PHE A 353 7.89 28.98 -5.51
CA PHE A 353 7.26 30.04 -6.32
C PHE A 353 6.23 30.88 -5.55
N ARG A 354 6.06 30.59 -4.25
CA ARG A 354 5.11 31.29 -3.39
C ARG A 354 5.65 31.39 -1.96
N LYS A 355 5.83 32.62 -1.48
CA LYS A 355 6.30 32.87 -0.11
C LYS A 355 5.22 32.51 0.91
N PHE A 356 5.66 32.23 2.14
CA PHE A 356 4.74 31.92 3.24
C PHE A 356 3.74 33.06 3.46
N LYS A 357 2.45 32.72 3.55
CA LYS A 357 1.31 33.65 3.69
C LYS A 357 1.17 34.70 2.57
N GLU A 358 1.87 34.55 1.44
CA GLU A 358 1.77 35.45 0.30
C GLU A 358 0.39 35.30 -0.39
N LYS A 359 -0.32 36.42 -0.54
CA LYS A 359 -1.58 36.51 -1.29
C LYS A 359 -1.28 36.97 -2.71
N VAL A 360 -1.16 36.02 -3.63
CA VAL A 360 -0.94 36.30 -5.05
C VAL A 360 -2.00 35.61 -5.90
N LYS A 361 -2.28 36.19 -7.07
CA LYS A 361 -3.19 35.59 -8.04
C LYS A 361 -2.57 34.34 -8.67
N ARG A 362 -3.42 33.39 -9.06
CA ARG A 362 -3.00 32.13 -9.69
C ARG A 362 -2.08 32.36 -10.89
N GLU A 363 -2.42 33.31 -11.74
CA GLU A 363 -1.71 33.60 -12.98
C GLU A 363 -0.27 34.07 -12.72
N GLU A 364 -0.04 34.77 -11.61
CA GLU A 364 1.30 35.21 -11.21
C GLU A 364 2.15 34.03 -10.72
N VAL A 365 1.60 33.11 -9.91
CA VAL A 365 2.33 31.88 -9.52
C VAL A 365 2.71 31.07 -10.77
N GLU A 366 1.78 30.92 -11.70
CA GLU A 366 2.02 30.20 -12.95
C GLU A 366 3.08 30.88 -13.83
N ARG A 367 3.10 32.21 -13.87
CA ARG A 367 4.17 32.97 -14.53
C ARG A 367 5.52 32.69 -13.88
N ARG A 368 5.61 32.72 -12.54
CA ARG A 368 6.84 32.42 -11.77
C ARG A 368 7.35 31.01 -12.06
N VAL A 369 6.48 30.01 -11.99
CA VAL A 369 6.82 28.61 -12.34
C VAL A 369 7.43 28.51 -13.75
N LYS A 370 6.87 29.24 -14.73
CA LYS A 370 7.36 29.20 -16.12
C LYS A 370 8.63 30.01 -16.37
N LYS A 371 8.86 31.12 -15.65
CA LYS A 371 9.87 32.12 -16.03
C LYS A 371 10.96 32.34 -14.99
N ASP A 372 10.63 32.25 -13.71
CA ASP A 372 11.53 32.67 -12.64
C ASP A 372 12.37 31.47 -12.17
N THR A 373 13.62 31.71 -11.82
CA THR A 373 14.48 30.72 -11.18
C THR A 373 14.28 30.78 -9.67
N GLU A 374 14.16 29.64 -9.03
CA GLU A 374 14.01 29.53 -7.59
C GLU A 374 15.27 30.00 -6.84
N GLU A 375 15.06 30.62 -5.67
CA GLU A 375 16.14 31.15 -4.82
C GLU A 375 16.41 30.22 -3.64
N TYR A 376 17.68 29.98 -3.31
CA TYR A 376 18.08 29.07 -2.22
C TYR A 376 18.71 29.86 -1.08
N SER A 377 18.19 29.67 0.14
CA SER A 377 18.82 30.24 1.34
C SER A 377 20.03 29.43 1.79
N LYS A 378 20.73 29.93 2.82
CA LYS A 378 21.84 29.22 3.49
C LYS A 378 21.46 27.89 4.16
N LYS A 379 20.17 27.52 4.16
CA LYS A 379 19.69 26.23 4.69
C LYS A 379 20.03 25.04 3.79
N PHE A 380 20.33 25.27 2.52
CA PHE A 380 20.65 24.21 1.57
C PHE A 380 22.16 23.96 1.53
N SER A 381 22.56 22.71 1.65
CA SER A 381 23.88 22.27 1.17
C SER A 381 23.99 22.38 -0.36
N GLU A 382 25.21 22.27 -0.88
CA GLU A 382 25.43 22.26 -2.34
C GLU A 382 24.75 21.05 -3.00
N ASP A 383 24.72 19.88 -2.34
CA ASP A 383 24.05 18.68 -2.86
C ASP A 383 22.52 18.86 -2.87
N SER A 384 21.94 19.38 -1.78
CA SER A 384 20.50 19.64 -1.70
C SER A 384 20.03 20.72 -2.69
N LYS A 385 20.85 21.76 -2.90
CA LYS A 385 20.61 22.76 -3.94
C LYS A 385 20.74 22.17 -5.33
N SER A 386 21.72 21.30 -5.56
CA SER A 386 21.94 20.60 -6.83
C SER A 386 20.72 19.77 -7.23
N ILE A 387 20.25 18.88 -6.34
CA ILE A 387 19.11 18.01 -6.65
C ILE A 387 17.83 18.82 -6.92
N CYS A 388 17.56 19.86 -6.13
CA CYS A 388 16.41 20.73 -6.35
C CYS A 388 16.47 21.40 -7.73
N LYS A 389 17.61 21.95 -8.15
CA LYS A 389 17.77 22.55 -9.48
C LYS A 389 17.55 21.55 -10.61
N MET A 390 18.08 20.33 -10.45
CA MET A 390 17.96 19.28 -11.45
C MET A 390 16.51 18.77 -11.59
N LEU A 391 15.76 18.68 -10.49
CA LEU A 391 14.33 18.32 -10.48
C LEU A 391 13.41 19.49 -10.90
N LEU A 392 13.78 20.74 -10.56
CA LEU A 392 13.06 21.96 -10.95
C LEU A 392 13.52 22.52 -12.31
N THR A 393 14.19 21.70 -13.12
CA THR A 393 14.52 22.04 -14.49
C THR A 393 13.23 22.17 -15.30
N LYS A 394 13.00 23.35 -15.88
CA LYS A 394 11.72 23.68 -16.53
C LYS A 394 11.43 22.84 -17.76
N ASN A 395 12.45 22.50 -18.55
CA ASN A 395 12.32 21.61 -19.70
C ASN A 395 12.35 20.14 -19.24
N PRO A 396 11.25 19.37 -19.38
CA PRO A 396 11.19 17.99 -18.90
C PRO A 396 12.23 17.08 -19.56
N LYS A 397 12.70 17.36 -20.77
CA LYS A 397 13.75 16.55 -21.46
C LYS A 397 15.11 16.57 -20.75
N HIS A 398 15.34 17.59 -19.92
CA HIS A 398 16.58 17.77 -19.17
C HIS A 398 16.39 17.62 -17.66
N ARG A 399 15.15 17.37 -17.21
CA ARG A 399 14.82 17.21 -15.80
C ARG A 399 15.27 15.84 -15.31
N LEU A 400 15.87 15.82 -14.12
CA LEU A 400 16.23 14.58 -13.43
C LEU A 400 14.97 13.74 -13.18
N GLY A 401 15.08 12.45 -13.41
CA GLY A 401 13.99 11.46 -13.35
C GLY A 401 13.32 11.19 -14.71
N CYS A 402 13.53 12.03 -15.73
CA CYS A 402 12.85 11.91 -17.02
C CYS A 402 13.57 11.05 -18.06
N LYS A 403 14.81 10.60 -17.81
CA LYS A 403 15.57 9.73 -18.73
C LYS A 403 15.57 8.28 -18.26
N ALA A 404 15.88 8.06 -16.98
CA ALA A 404 16.05 6.72 -16.40
C ALA A 404 15.17 6.52 -15.14
N GLY A 405 14.16 7.37 -14.93
CA GLY A 405 13.23 7.24 -13.83
C GLY A 405 13.90 7.44 -12.47
N ALA A 406 13.53 6.64 -11.48
CA ALA A 406 14.09 6.76 -10.14
C ALA A 406 15.60 6.44 -10.09
N VAL A 407 16.15 5.65 -11.00
CA VAL A 407 17.57 5.25 -10.99
C VAL A 407 18.50 6.46 -11.00
N GLU A 408 18.23 7.46 -11.85
CA GLU A 408 19.04 8.68 -11.89
C GLU A 408 18.84 9.56 -10.65
N VAL A 409 17.65 9.55 -10.06
CA VAL A 409 17.34 10.32 -8.84
C VAL A 409 18.04 9.69 -7.64
N LYS A 410 17.92 8.37 -7.45
CA LYS A 410 18.58 7.59 -6.39
C LYS A 410 20.11 7.68 -6.49
N GLY A 411 20.66 7.83 -7.70
CA GLY A 411 22.10 8.00 -7.93
C GLY A 411 22.67 9.41 -7.64
N HIS A 412 21.84 10.38 -7.24
CA HIS A 412 22.33 11.72 -6.92
C HIS A 412 23.14 11.73 -5.60
N PRO A 413 24.27 12.47 -5.49
CA PRO A 413 25.15 12.48 -4.31
C PRO A 413 24.48 12.82 -2.97
N VAL A 414 23.35 13.54 -3.01
CA VAL A 414 22.55 13.85 -1.81
C VAL A 414 22.04 12.60 -1.08
N PHE A 415 21.88 11.48 -1.79
CA PHE A 415 21.43 10.20 -1.23
C PHE A 415 22.57 9.22 -0.97
N LYS A 416 23.83 9.66 -0.99
CA LYS A 416 25.01 8.77 -0.82
C LYS A 416 24.98 7.94 0.48
N ASP A 417 24.33 8.45 1.52
CA ASP A 417 24.22 7.80 2.84
C ASP A 417 22.91 7.00 2.98
N ILE A 418 22.10 6.88 1.92
CA ILE A 418 20.83 6.14 1.91
C ILE A 418 20.99 4.83 1.14
N ASN A 419 20.89 3.72 1.85
CA ASN A 419 20.76 2.40 1.26
C ASN A 419 19.30 2.13 0.88
N PHE A 420 18.96 2.32 -0.41
CA PHE A 420 17.58 2.25 -0.89
C PHE A 420 16.92 0.88 -0.69
N LYS A 421 17.62 -0.25 -0.86
CA LYS A 421 17.02 -1.58 -0.59
C LYS A 421 16.66 -1.75 0.89
N ARG A 422 17.49 -1.23 1.81
CA ARG A 422 17.17 -1.21 3.25
C ARG A 422 16.01 -0.27 3.56
N LEU A 423 15.91 0.88 2.89
CA LEU A 423 14.77 1.80 3.01
C LEU A 423 13.47 1.13 2.55
N GLU A 424 13.49 0.51 1.37
CA GLU A 424 12.40 -0.27 0.79
C GLU A 424 11.98 -1.43 1.71
N ALA A 425 12.93 -2.06 2.40
CA ALA A 425 12.70 -3.12 3.38
C ALA A 425 12.32 -2.64 4.80
N ASN A 426 12.12 -1.33 5.04
CA ASN A 426 11.81 -0.76 6.36
C ASN A 426 12.91 -0.84 7.42
N MET A 427 14.16 -1.01 7.01
CA MET A 427 15.29 -1.27 7.92
C MET A 427 16.06 -0.01 8.30
N LEU A 428 15.61 1.17 7.85
CA LEU A 428 16.17 2.46 8.23
C LEU A 428 15.17 3.17 9.15
N ASP A 429 15.64 3.60 10.32
CA ASP A 429 14.80 4.35 11.25
C ASP A 429 14.63 5.81 10.77
N PRO A 430 13.40 6.35 10.78
CA PRO A 430 13.17 7.74 10.44
C PRO A 430 13.87 8.69 11.42
N PRO A 431 14.41 9.83 10.94
CA PRO A 431 15.08 10.82 11.79
C PRO A 431 14.11 11.57 12.72
N PHE A 432 12.80 11.40 12.52
CA PHE A 432 11.76 11.97 13.37
C PHE A 432 10.66 10.93 13.61
N CYS A 433 10.32 10.71 14.87
CA CYS A 433 9.21 9.86 15.30
C CYS A 433 8.11 10.72 15.93
N PRO A 434 6.86 10.68 15.44
CA PRO A 434 5.73 11.37 16.06
C PRO A 434 5.49 10.92 17.50
N ASP A 435 5.12 11.85 18.38
CA ASP A 435 4.68 11.55 19.74
C ASP A 435 3.29 10.87 19.69
N PRO A 436 3.14 9.64 20.22
CA PRO A 436 1.86 8.92 20.20
C PRO A 436 0.76 9.59 21.02
N GLN A 437 1.10 10.53 21.92
CA GLN A 437 0.13 11.31 22.69
C GLN A 437 -0.31 12.59 21.97
N ALA A 438 0.44 13.02 20.97
CA ALA A 438 0.14 14.23 20.21
C ALA A 438 -0.85 13.95 19.07
N VAL A 439 -1.61 14.99 18.71
CA VAL A 439 -2.50 14.98 17.55
C VAL A 439 -1.95 15.97 16.53
N TYR A 440 -1.40 15.45 15.44
CA TYR A 440 -0.78 16.24 14.37
C TYR A 440 -1.79 16.71 13.32
N CYS A 441 -2.86 17.37 13.76
CA CYS A 441 -3.80 18.02 12.87
C CYS A 441 -4.32 19.32 13.49
N LYS A 442 -5.03 20.13 12.69
CA LYS A 442 -5.73 21.29 13.24
C LYS A 442 -6.84 20.82 14.19
N ASP A 443 -7.13 21.63 15.22
CA ASP A 443 -8.16 21.31 16.20
C ASP A 443 -9.47 20.91 15.52
N ILE A 444 -10.14 19.88 16.06
CA ILE A 444 -11.38 19.34 15.49
C ILE A 444 -12.46 20.43 15.32
N LEU A 445 -12.45 21.43 16.20
CA LEU A 445 -13.33 22.59 16.17
C LEU A 445 -13.04 23.54 14.99
N ASP A 446 -11.79 23.62 14.55
CA ASP A 446 -11.36 24.43 13.40
C ASP A 446 -11.61 23.73 12.06
N ILE A 447 -12.01 22.46 12.10
CA ILE A 447 -12.38 21.75 10.89
C ILE A 447 -13.76 22.23 10.44
N GLU A 448 -13.80 23.15 9.46
CA GLU A 448 -15.03 23.73 8.91
C GLU A 448 -16.13 22.70 8.68
N GLN A 449 -17.31 22.92 9.26
CA GLN A 449 -18.46 22.06 9.01
C GLN A 449 -18.96 22.26 7.58
N PHE A 450 -19.14 21.15 6.85
CA PHE A 450 -19.75 21.24 5.55
C PHE A 450 -21.24 21.63 5.68
N SER A 451 -21.69 22.53 4.81
CA SER A 451 -23.12 22.75 4.64
C SER A 451 -23.80 21.49 4.11
N THR A 452 -24.98 21.18 4.65
CA THR A 452 -25.81 20.05 4.22
C THR A 452 -26.23 20.22 2.77
N VAL A 453 -26.05 19.20 1.95
CA VAL A 453 -26.50 19.22 0.54
C VAL A 453 -28.01 18.99 0.47
N ARG A 454 -28.76 20.06 0.15
CA ARG A 454 -30.21 20.02 -0.10
C ARG A 454 -30.52 19.97 -1.60
N GLY A 455 -31.70 19.44 -1.95
CA GLY A 455 -32.19 19.43 -3.34
C GLY A 455 -31.53 18.43 -4.27
N VAL A 456 -30.79 17.45 -3.74
CA VAL A 456 -30.18 16.36 -4.52
C VAL A 456 -30.84 15.05 -4.15
N TYR A 457 -31.40 14.38 -5.16
CA TYR A 457 -32.03 13.07 -5.05
C TYR A 457 -31.16 12.03 -5.75
N LEU A 458 -31.02 10.87 -5.11
CA LEU A 458 -30.31 9.72 -5.69
C LEU A 458 -31.30 8.92 -6.53
N ASP A 459 -30.85 8.43 -7.68
CA ASP A 459 -31.63 7.64 -8.64
C ASP A 459 -30.92 6.33 -8.97
N THR A 460 -31.54 5.50 -9.82
CA THR A 460 -31.04 4.15 -10.15
C THR A 460 -29.71 4.14 -10.89
N ASN A 461 -29.33 5.22 -11.59
CA ASN A 461 -28.01 5.29 -12.23
C ASN A 461 -26.91 5.43 -11.18
N ASP A 462 -27.20 6.08 -10.05
CA ASP A 462 -26.26 6.19 -8.95
C ASP A 462 -26.01 4.81 -8.30
N ASP A 463 -27.01 3.95 -8.23
CA ASP A 463 -26.89 2.60 -7.65
C ASP A 463 -25.92 1.70 -8.44
N MET A 464 -25.90 1.82 -9.78
CA MET A 464 -24.91 1.11 -10.61
C MET A 464 -23.48 1.57 -10.27
N PHE A 465 -23.28 2.88 -10.11
CA PHE A 465 -22.00 3.45 -9.69
C PHE A 465 -21.60 2.97 -8.29
N TYR A 466 -22.54 2.89 -7.34
CA TYR A 466 -22.27 2.39 -6.00
C TYR A 466 -21.87 0.91 -5.99
N GLY A 467 -22.53 0.08 -6.81
CA GLY A 467 -22.17 -1.33 -6.98
C GLY A 467 -20.77 -1.53 -7.58
N GLN A 468 -20.35 -0.67 -8.51
CA GLN A 468 -18.97 -0.68 -9.04
C GLN A 468 -17.93 -0.25 -8.00
N PHE A 469 -18.33 0.65 -7.09
CA PHE A 469 -17.44 1.15 -6.05
C PHE A 469 -17.26 0.15 -4.91
N ALA A 470 -18.34 -0.43 -4.38
CA ALA A 470 -18.33 -1.29 -3.20
C ALA A 470 -17.98 -2.75 -3.52
N THR A 471 -16.70 -3.00 -3.85
CA THR A 471 -16.16 -4.34 -4.15
C THR A 471 -15.82 -5.18 -2.92
N GLY A 472 -15.86 -4.61 -1.71
CA GLY A 472 -15.55 -5.34 -0.48
C GLY A 472 -14.06 -5.32 -0.17
N CYS A 473 -13.49 -6.47 0.18
CA CYS A 473 -12.07 -6.59 0.57
C CYS A 473 -11.14 -6.47 -0.65
N VAL A 474 -9.98 -5.84 -0.45
CA VAL A 474 -8.85 -5.89 -1.38
C VAL A 474 -7.90 -7.00 -0.91
N SER A 475 -7.60 -7.97 -1.79
CA SER A 475 -7.00 -9.24 -1.38
C SER A 475 -5.68 -9.10 -0.62
N ILE A 476 -4.67 -8.42 -1.17
CA ILE A 476 -3.34 -8.40 -0.57
C ILE A 476 -3.34 -7.71 0.82
N PRO A 477 -3.89 -6.49 0.98
CA PRO A 477 -3.93 -5.85 2.30
C PRO A 477 -4.78 -6.62 3.32
N TRP A 478 -5.87 -7.26 2.90
CA TRP A 478 -6.68 -8.11 3.77
C TRP A 478 -5.90 -9.34 4.27
N GLN A 479 -5.14 -9.99 3.38
CA GLN A 479 -4.31 -11.14 3.76
C GLN A 479 -3.19 -10.74 4.72
N ASN A 480 -2.53 -9.60 4.49
CA ASN A 480 -1.56 -9.04 5.43
C ASN A 480 -2.20 -8.75 6.79
N GLU A 481 -3.40 -8.18 6.83
CA GLU A 481 -4.14 -7.97 8.08
C GLU A 481 -4.35 -9.27 8.87
N MET A 482 -4.78 -10.35 8.19
CA MET A 482 -4.99 -11.64 8.83
C MET A 482 -3.69 -12.23 9.39
N ILE A 483 -2.57 -12.04 8.71
CA ILE A 483 -1.24 -12.50 9.16
C ILE A 483 -0.77 -11.66 10.36
N GLU A 484 -0.76 -10.34 10.23
CA GLU A 484 -0.25 -9.38 11.23
C GLU A 484 -1.07 -9.40 12.53
N SER A 485 -2.38 -9.66 12.44
CA SER A 485 -3.24 -9.79 13.63
C SER A 485 -3.12 -11.14 14.35
N GLY A 486 -2.37 -12.10 13.79
CA GLY A 486 -2.28 -13.46 14.30
C GLY A 486 -3.47 -14.37 13.92
N CYS A 487 -4.53 -13.82 13.32
CA CYS A 487 -5.72 -14.58 12.92
C CYS A 487 -5.39 -15.73 11.97
N PHE A 488 -4.43 -15.54 11.06
CA PHE A 488 -3.95 -16.61 10.17
C PHE A 488 -3.43 -17.79 10.98
N ASN A 489 -2.55 -17.56 11.95
CA ASN A 489 -1.96 -18.64 12.75
C ASN A 489 -3.00 -19.34 13.62
N ASP A 490 -3.92 -18.58 14.23
CA ASP A 490 -4.96 -19.13 15.10
C ASP A 490 -5.92 -20.03 14.32
N ILE A 491 -6.38 -19.58 13.15
CA ILE A 491 -7.35 -20.33 12.32
C ILE A 491 -6.66 -21.48 11.58
N ASN A 492 -5.43 -21.28 11.10
CA ASN A 492 -4.73 -22.27 10.30
C ASN A 492 -4.23 -23.47 11.13
N LYS A 493 -3.95 -23.28 12.44
CA LYS A 493 -3.54 -24.37 13.35
C LYS A 493 -4.70 -25.26 13.80
N ASP A 494 -5.89 -24.70 14.02
CA ASP A 494 -7.04 -25.42 14.60
C ASP A 494 -7.66 -26.49 13.66
N GLU A 495 -7.28 -26.53 12.38
CA GLU A 495 -7.88 -27.43 11.38
C GLU A 495 -6.89 -28.40 10.70
N PHE A 496 -5.60 -28.40 11.06
CA PHE A 496 -4.65 -29.43 10.62
C PHE A 496 -4.59 -30.64 11.56
N ASP A 497 -5.51 -30.73 12.54
CA ASP A 497 -5.74 -31.96 13.29
C ASP A 497 -6.32 -33.00 12.31
N GLU A 498 -5.51 -34.01 11.96
CA GLU A 498 -5.68 -35.01 10.89
C GLU A 498 -7.04 -35.75 10.86
N ASN A 499 -7.86 -35.62 11.90
CA ASN A 499 -9.17 -36.25 12.00
C ASN A 499 -10.27 -35.65 11.12
N THR A 500 -10.05 -34.49 10.50
CA THR A 500 -11.09 -33.82 9.68
C THR A 500 -10.98 -34.15 8.18
N VAL A 501 -9.77 -34.41 7.67
CA VAL A 501 -9.54 -34.68 6.24
C VAL A 501 -9.85 -36.14 5.88
N LEU A 502 -9.61 -37.09 6.78
CA LEU A 502 -9.95 -38.52 6.59
C LEU A 502 -11.46 -38.83 6.74
N ASN A 503 -12.27 -37.84 7.12
CA ASN A 503 -13.72 -38.01 7.31
C ASN A 503 -14.57 -37.62 6.09
N LEU A 504 -13.94 -37.28 4.96
CA LEU A 504 -14.61 -36.80 3.74
C LEU A 504 -15.05 -37.93 2.79
N GLU A 505 -14.51 -39.14 2.92
CA GLU A 505 -15.00 -40.32 2.18
C GLU A 505 -15.91 -41.22 3.04
N GLU A 506 -15.72 -41.28 4.36
CA GLU A 506 -16.44 -42.25 5.22
C GLU A 506 -17.76 -41.75 5.84
N LYS A 507 -18.13 -40.46 5.70
CA LYS A 507 -19.35 -39.91 6.34
C LYS A 507 -20.62 -40.01 5.50
N MET A 508 -20.75 -41.07 4.68
CA MET A 508 -22.02 -41.43 4.04
C MET A 508 -22.99 -42.21 4.94
N HIS A 509 -22.62 -42.54 6.18
CA HIS A 509 -23.54 -43.19 7.14
C HIS A 509 -23.55 -42.50 8.51
N TYR A 510 -24.77 -42.20 8.98
CA TYR A 510 -25.06 -41.51 10.23
C TYR A 510 -24.47 -42.20 11.48
N GLN A 511 -23.87 -41.42 12.38
CA GLN A 511 -24.28 -41.28 13.79
C GLN A 511 -23.61 -40.05 14.42
N VAL A 512 -24.35 -39.35 15.30
CA VAL A 512 -23.95 -38.09 15.97
C VAL A 512 -23.15 -38.39 17.24
N PRO A 513 -21.98 -37.75 17.44
CA PRO A 513 -21.51 -37.44 18.79
C PRO A 513 -21.31 -35.93 19.05
N LYS A 514 -21.28 -35.59 20.35
CA LYS A 514 -21.54 -34.30 20.97
C LYS A 514 -20.55 -33.16 20.61
N LYS A 515 -21.12 -31.96 20.42
CA LYS A 515 -20.48 -30.68 20.11
C LYS A 515 -19.46 -30.20 21.17
N LYS A 516 -18.20 -30.01 20.76
CA LYS A 516 -17.37 -28.91 21.31
C LYS A 516 -17.64 -27.65 20.48
N ARG A 517 -17.94 -26.54 21.16
CA ARG A 517 -18.34 -25.26 20.53
C ARG A 517 -17.09 -24.55 19.99
N GLY A 518 -16.84 -24.68 18.69
CA GLY A 518 -15.70 -24.08 17.99
C GLY A 518 -15.80 -22.56 17.77
N PHE A 519 -14.64 -21.96 17.49
CA PHE A 519 -14.42 -20.53 17.28
C PHE A 519 -15.25 -19.93 16.13
N PHE A 520 -15.52 -20.67 15.05
CA PHE A 520 -16.43 -20.25 13.96
C PHE A 520 -17.83 -19.87 14.44
N TYR A 521 -18.35 -20.53 15.50
CA TYR A 521 -19.63 -20.17 16.11
C TYR A 521 -19.60 -18.78 16.78
N ARG A 522 -18.42 -18.34 17.25
CA ARG A 522 -18.23 -17.01 17.85
C ARG A 522 -18.09 -15.91 16.78
N LEU A 523 -17.56 -16.24 15.60
CA LEU A 523 -17.37 -15.30 14.49
C LEU A 523 -18.70 -14.96 13.78
N LEU A 524 -19.58 -15.94 13.60
CA LEU A 524 -20.80 -15.80 12.78
C LEU A 524 -22.03 -15.25 13.54
N ARG A 525 -22.05 -15.26 14.89
CA ARG A 525 -23.28 -14.96 15.67
C ARG A 525 -23.30 -13.65 16.47
N ARG A 526 -22.26 -12.81 16.39
CA ARG A 526 -22.29 -11.47 17.04
C ARG A 526 -23.06 -10.40 16.24
N GLY A 527 -23.99 -10.82 15.38
CA GLY A 527 -25.02 -9.99 14.79
C GLY A 527 -26.41 -10.44 15.26
N GLY A 528 -27.01 -9.69 16.19
CA GLY A 528 -28.45 -9.68 16.45
C GLY A 528 -28.96 -10.56 17.60
N CYS A 529 -29.22 -9.93 18.75
CA CYS A 529 -30.46 -10.06 19.55
C CYS A 529 -30.37 -9.13 20.78
N ILE A 530 -30.90 -7.91 20.66
CA ILE A 530 -31.53 -7.22 21.78
C ILE A 530 -32.99 -7.09 21.38
N SER A 531 -33.80 -8.06 21.78
CA SER A 531 -35.26 -7.94 21.75
C SER A 531 -35.69 -7.22 23.03
N SER A 532 -36.26 -6.04 22.82
CA SER A 532 -37.05 -5.25 23.75
C SER A 532 -38.10 -6.08 24.49
N GLY A 533 -38.05 -6.08 25.82
CA GLY A 533 -39.19 -6.36 26.69
C GLY A 533 -39.78 -5.03 27.20
N PRO A 534 -41.10 -4.91 27.40
CA PRO A 534 -41.74 -3.64 27.73
C PRO A 534 -41.49 -3.27 29.20
N SER A 535 -41.15 -2.00 29.42
CA SER A 535 -41.12 -1.35 30.72
C SER A 535 -42.56 -1.06 31.16
N GLU A 536 -43.01 -1.71 32.23
CA GLU A 536 -44.16 -1.29 33.02
C GLU A 536 -43.66 -0.59 34.30
N LYS A 537 -44.11 0.67 34.46
CA LYS A 537 -44.37 1.41 35.71
C LYS A 537 -43.18 1.75 36.62
N GLU A 538 -42.73 3.00 36.52
CA GLU A 538 -42.06 3.71 37.62
C GLU A 538 -43.11 4.15 38.65
N GLU A 539 -42.95 3.66 39.88
CA GLU A 539 -43.53 4.24 41.10
C GLU A 539 -42.69 5.43 41.58
N LEU A 540 -43.37 6.51 41.95
CA LEU A 540 -42.85 7.67 42.67
C LEU A 540 -42.23 7.29 44.03
N PRO A 541 -41.24 8.05 44.51
CA PRO A 541 -41.11 8.30 45.93
C PRO A 541 -41.45 9.77 46.26
N GLN A 542 -42.46 9.93 47.10
CA GLN A 542 -42.59 11.08 47.99
C GLN A 542 -41.51 11.02 49.08
N GLY A 543 -41.01 12.17 49.51
CA GLY A 543 -40.73 12.38 50.94
C GLY A 543 -39.38 13.01 51.31
N CYS A 544 -39.48 14.29 51.70
CA CYS A 544 -38.56 15.14 52.47
C CYS A 544 -37.31 15.68 51.77
#